data_AF-A0A3D4YQF4-F1
#
_entry.id   AF-A0A3D4YQF4-F1
#
_cell.length_a   1.000
_cell.length_b   1.000
_cell.length_c   1.000
_cell.angle_alpha   90.00
_cell.angle_beta   90.00
_cell.angle_gamma   90.00
#
_symmetry.space_group_name_H-M   'P 1'
#
loop_
_entity.id
_entity.type
_entity.pdbx_description
1 polymer ?
#
loop_
_entity_poly.entity_id
_entity_poly.type
_entity_poly.pdbx_seq_one_letter_code
_entity_poly.pdbx_strand_id
1 'polypeptide(L)'
;EFDAIVLVDAPRPLRLERLVTNRGLEETEAMNMIAAQMPAELKRARADYCIDNNGSLEELERDVDALWSSLQRDAVDTVKDTRVKGSDVHAMGSDARVMESQVSIS
;
A
#
# COMPACT_ATOMS: atom_id res chain seq x y z
N GLU A 1 8.56 7.37 3.27
CA GLU A 1 7.09 7.39 3.31
C GLU A 1 6.59 6.70 2.06
N PHE A 2 5.50 5.94 2.14
CA PHE A 2 4.93 5.23 1.00
C PHE A 2 3.67 5.98 0.55
N ASP A 3 3.49 6.14 -0.76
CA ASP A 3 2.32 6.83 -1.32
C ASP A 3 1.04 5.96 -1.25
N ALA A 4 1.20 4.63 -1.19
CA ALA A 4 0.11 3.68 -0.99
C ALA A 4 0.63 2.34 -0.42
N ILE A 5 -0.16 1.72 0.45
CA ILE A 5 0.08 0.40 1.03
C ILE A 5 -1.03 -0.55 0.56
N VAL A 6 -0.63 -1.59 -0.17
CA VAL A 6 -1.53 -2.65 -0.64
C VAL A 6 -1.32 -3.91 0.19
N LEU A 7 -2.37 -4.39 0.83
CA LEU A 7 -2.40 -5.66 1.54
C LEU A 7 -3.06 -6.73 0.68
N VAL A 8 -2.34 -7.84 0.44
CA VAL A 8 -2.93 -9.05 -0.11
C VAL A 8 -3.05 -10.06 1.03
N ASP A 9 -4.27 -10.49 1.36
CA ASP A 9 -4.52 -11.40 2.47
C ASP A 9 -5.48 -12.53 2.06
N ALA A 10 -5.41 -13.64 2.78
CA ALA A 10 -6.30 -14.79 2.59
C ALA A 10 -6.62 -15.40 3.97
N PRO A 11 -7.79 -16.03 4.15
CA PRO A 11 -8.14 -16.72 5.38
C PRO A 11 -7.05 -17.68 5.84
N ARG A 12 -6.85 -17.74 7.16
CA ARG A 12 -5.85 -18.61 7.78
C ARG A 12 -5.89 -20.07 7.28
N PRO A 13 -7.07 -20.72 7.11
CA PRO A 13 -7.12 -22.09 6.60
C PRO A 13 -6.51 -22.22 5.20
N LEU A 14 -6.83 -21.31 4.29
CA LEU A 14 -6.34 -21.33 2.90
C LEU A 14 -4.84 -21.05 2.82
N ARG A 15 -4.34 -20.14 3.66
CA ARG A 15 -2.90 -19.89 3.77
C ARG A 15 -2.13 -21.13 4.22
N LEU A 16 -2.64 -21.83 5.23
CA LEU A 16 -2.04 -23.05 5.74
C LEU A 16 -2.00 -24.13 4.65
N GLU A 17 -3.13 -24.36 4.00
CA GLU A 17 -3.26 -25.31 2.89
C GLU A 17 -2.22 -25.02 1.80
N ARG A 18 -2.11 -23.77 1.34
CA ARG A 18 -1.14 -23.38 0.29
C ARG A 18 0.32 -23.51 0.73
N LEU A 19 0.63 -23.23 1.99
CA LEU A 19 1.99 -23.42 2.52
C LEU A 19 2.38 -24.90 2.56
N VAL A 20 1.46 -25.79 2.92
CA VAL A 20 1.71 -27.22 2.94
C VAL A 20 1.75 -27.80 1.52
N THR A 21 0.74 -27.54 0.72
CA THR A 21 0.56 -28.14 -0.61
C THR A 21 1.54 -27.59 -1.65
N ASN A 22 1.67 -26.27 -1.75
CA ASN A 22 2.46 -25.65 -2.81
C ASN A 22 3.94 -25.48 -2.43
N ARG A 23 4.25 -25.33 -1.13
CA ARG A 23 5.64 -25.15 -0.65
C ARG A 23 6.21 -26.38 0.05
N GLY A 24 5.42 -27.43 0.25
CA GLY A 24 5.87 -28.67 0.88
C GLY A 24 6.27 -28.52 2.35
N LEU A 25 5.74 -27.51 3.04
CA LEU A 25 6.05 -27.28 4.45
C LEU A 25 5.29 -28.24 5.35
N GLU A 26 5.90 -28.61 6.46
CA GLU A 26 5.19 -29.28 7.56
C GLU A 26 4.12 -28.37 8.14
N GLU A 27 2.98 -28.95 8.53
CA GLU A 27 1.83 -28.16 9.00
C GLU A 27 2.19 -27.29 10.21
N THR A 28 2.98 -27.84 11.13
CA THR A 28 3.48 -27.14 12.33
C THR A 28 4.37 -25.95 11.98
N GLU A 29 5.25 -26.10 10.99
CA GLU A 29 6.10 -25.01 10.51
C GLU A 29 5.26 -23.91 9.85
N ALA A 30 4.31 -24.28 8.99
CA ALA A 30 3.40 -23.34 8.35
C ALA A 30 2.54 -22.58 9.38
N MET A 31 2.07 -23.25 10.45
CA MET A 31 1.36 -22.59 11.54
C MET A 31 2.24 -21.59 12.29
N ASN A 32 3.49 -21.95 12.59
CA ASN A 32 4.45 -21.06 13.26
C ASN A 32 4.74 -19.83 12.40
N MET A 33 4.92 -20.01 11.08
CA MET A 33 5.08 -18.90 10.15
C MET A 33 3.87 -17.97 10.12
N ILE A 34 2.66 -18.52 10.15
CA ILE A 34 1.43 -17.72 10.18
C ILE A 34 1.33 -16.95 11.52
N ALA A 35 1.64 -17.59 12.64
CA ALA A 35 1.57 -17.00 13.97
C ALA A 35 2.64 -15.93 14.22
N ALA A 36 3.80 -16.03 13.58
CA ALA A 36 4.87 -15.03 13.69
C ALA A 36 4.53 -13.69 13.00
N GLN A 37 3.52 -13.68 12.14
CA GLN A 37 3.09 -12.46 11.46
C GLN A 37 2.18 -11.62 12.34
N MET A 38 2.18 -10.30 12.10
CA MET A 38 1.20 -9.39 12.68
C MET A 38 -0.24 -9.89 12.38
N PRO A 39 -1.19 -9.76 13.32
CA PRO A 39 -2.60 -10.07 13.10
C PRO A 39 -3.16 -9.40 11.82
N ALA A 40 -3.97 -10.14 11.06
CA ALA A 40 -4.51 -9.67 9.78
C ALA A 40 -5.35 -8.39 9.91
N GLU A 41 -6.08 -8.25 11.01
CA GLU A 41 -6.89 -7.05 11.32
C GLU A 41 -6.01 -5.79 11.44
N LEU A 42 -4.86 -5.91 12.13
CA LEU A 42 -3.91 -4.81 12.25
C LEU A 42 -3.24 -4.46 10.93
N LYS A 43 -3.02 -5.46 10.06
CA LYS A 43 -2.51 -5.20 8.71
C LYS A 43 -3.56 -4.46 7.87
N ARG A 44 -4.82 -4.89 7.89
CA ARG A 44 -5.92 -4.24 7.15
C ARG A 44 -6.09 -2.79 7.57
N ALA A 45 -6.01 -2.50 8.88
CA ALA A 45 -6.14 -1.14 9.39
C ALA A 45 -5.01 -0.18 8.95
N ARG A 46 -3.88 -0.71 8.47
CA ARG A 46 -2.72 0.07 8.01
C ARG A 46 -2.58 0.11 6.49
N ALA A 47 -3.48 -0.55 5.77
CA ALA A 47 -3.43 -0.63 4.32
C ALA A 47 -4.43 0.34 3.70
N ASP A 48 -4.02 1.03 2.65
CA ASP A 48 -4.89 1.90 1.85
C ASP A 48 -5.80 1.04 0.95
N TYR A 49 -5.27 -0.11 0.50
CA TYR A 49 -5.98 -1.06 -0.35
C TYR A 49 -5.82 -2.48 0.17
N CYS A 50 -6.89 -3.27 0.10
CA CYS A 50 -6.89 -4.68 0.47
C CYS A 50 -7.40 -5.54 -0.70
N ILE A 51 -6.67 -6.59 -1.04
CA ILE A 51 -7.06 -7.62 -2.02
C ILE A 51 -7.22 -8.95 -1.26
N ASP A 52 -8.40 -9.56 -1.39
CA ASP A 52 -8.69 -10.86 -0.78
C ASP A 52 -8.30 -12.00 -1.75
N ASN A 53 -7.18 -12.66 -1.47
CA ASN A 53 -6.62 -13.77 -2.24
C ASN A 53 -7.27 -15.11 -1.86
N ASN A 54 -8.60 -15.17 -1.95
CA ASN A 54 -9.38 -16.35 -1.61
C ASN A 54 -9.55 -17.31 -2.80
N GLY A 55 -9.41 -16.77 -4.01
CA GLY A 55 -9.66 -17.45 -5.27
C GLY A 55 -8.40 -18.00 -5.93
N SER A 56 -8.54 -18.30 -7.20
CA SER A 56 -7.49 -18.72 -8.13
C SER A 56 -6.43 -17.63 -8.37
N LEU A 57 -5.32 -18.03 -9.01
CA LEU A 57 -4.28 -17.07 -9.40
C LEU A 57 -4.81 -16.09 -10.44
N GLU A 58 -5.64 -16.57 -11.37
CA GLU A 58 -6.26 -15.78 -12.43
C GLU A 58 -7.23 -14.72 -11.85
N GLU A 59 -7.95 -15.05 -10.79
CA GLU A 59 -8.78 -14.07 -10.06
C GLU A 59 -7.91 -12.99 -9.41
N LEU A 60 -6.82 -13.39 -8.75
CA LEU A 60 -5.90 -12.46 -8.11
C LEU A 60 -5.23 -11.53 -9.14
N GLU A 61 -4.83 -12.05 -10.30
CA GLU A 61 -4.24 -11.26 -11.38
C GLU A 61 -5.21 -10.17 -11.86
N ARG A 62 -6.49 -10.51 -12.06
CA ARG A 62 -7.51 -9.52 -12.45
C ARG A 62 -7.70 -8.43 -11.39
N ASP A 63 -7.73 -8.80 -10.12
CA ASP A 63 -7.91 -7.85 -9.01
C ASP A 63 -6.71 -6.91 -8.88
N VAL A 64 -5.50 -7.44 -9.06
CA VAL A 64 -4.26 -6.65 -9.08
C VAL A 64 -4.23 -5.70 -10.28
N ASP A 65 -4.60 -6.15 -11.48
CA ASP A 65 -4.65 -5.31 -12.68
C ASP A 65 -5.66 -4.17 -12.55
N ALA A 66 -6.82 -4.45 -11.94
CA ALA A 66 -7.84 -3.44 -11.67
C ALA A 66 -7.33 -2.39 -10.68
N LEU A 67 -6.69 -2.81 -9.58
CA LEU A 67 -6.10 -1.90 -8.60
C LEU A 67 -4.97 -1.07 -9.21
N TRP A 68 -4.07 -1.71 -9.96
CA TRP A 68 -2.95 -1.04 -10.63
C TRP A 68 -3.43 0.05 -11.59
N SER A 69 -4.47 -0.24 -12.35
CA SER A 69 -5.10 0.74 -13.24
C SER A 69 -5.72 1.91 -12.48
N SER A 70 -6.24 1.69 -11.26
CA SER A 70 -6.72 2.79 -10.40
C SER A 70 -5.59 3.65 -9.88
N LEU A 71 -4.54 3.03 -9.33
CA LEU A 71 -3.38 3.75 -8.81
C LEU A 71 -2.72 4.63 -9.87
N GLN A 72 -2.66 4.17 -11.13
CA GLN A 72 -2.16 4.99 -12.23
C GLN A 72 -3.02 6.23 -12.50
N ARG A 73 -4.35 6.12 -12.42
CA ARG A 73 -5.26 7.27 -12.59
C ARG A 73 -5.09 8.25 -11.44
N ASP A 74 -5.07 7.75 -10.20
CA ASP A 74 -4.98 8.56 -9.00
C ASP A 74 -3.63 9.30 -8.93
N ALA A 75 -2.54 8.64 -9.34
CA ALA A 75 -1.23 9.28 -9.49
C ALA A 75 -1.23 10.38 -10.58
N VAL A 76 -1.91 10.15 -11.71
CA VAL A 76 -2.02 11.13 -12.80
C VAL A 76 -2.84 12.35 -12.37
N ASP A 77 -3.90 12.16 -11.58
CA ASP A 77 -4.75 13.26 -11.12
C ASP A 77 -4.10 14.06 -9.97
N THR A 78 -3.32 13.40 -9.11
CA THR A 78 -2.48 14.09 -8.11
C THR A 78 -1.46 15.03 -8.77
N VAL A 79 -0.87 14.63 -9.90
CA VAL A 79 0.06 15.47 -10.67
C VAL A 79 -0.65 16.62 -11.39
N LYS A 80 -1.89 16.44 -11.85
CA LYS A 80 -2.68 17.53 -12.46
C LYS A 80 -3.12 18.57 -11.44
N ASP A 81 -3.54 18.15 -10.25
CA ASP A 81 -3.97 19.07 -9.19
C ASP A 81 -2.80 19.94 -8.68
N THR A 82 -1.60 19.35 -8.65
CA THR A 82 -0.36 20.08 -8.37
C THR A 82 -0.01 21.09 -9.48
N ARG A 83 -0.29 20.78 -10.75
CA ARG A 83 -0.05 21.70 -11.89
C ARG A 83 -1.07 22.84 -11.98
N VAL A 84 -2.33 22.61 -11.61
CA VAL A 84 -3.37 23.65 -11.64
C VAL A 84 -3.10 24.74 -10.59
N LYS A 85 -2.58 24.38 -9.41
CA LYS A 85 -2.17 25.34 -8.37
C LYS A 85 -0.98 26.24 -8.72
N GLY A 86 -0.30 26.02 -9.85
CA GLY A 86 0.87 26.80 -10.28
C GLY A 86 0.58 28.01 -11.17
N SER A 87 -0.65 28.21 -11.66
CA SER A 87 -0.96 29.22 -12.69
C SER A 87 -1.49 30.55 -12.15
N ASP A 88 -1.91 30.62 -10.88
CA ASP A 88 -2.62 31.78 -10.32
C ASP A 88 -1.87 32.44 -9.14
N VAL A 89 -0.57 32.70 -9.30
CA VAL A 89 0.17 33.55 -8.34
C VAL A 89 0.86 34.73 -9.03
N HIS A 90 0.06 35.67 -9.53
CA HIS A 90 0.51 37.05 -9.74
C HIS A 90 -0.50 38.04 -9.17
N ALA A 91 -0.26 38.50 -7.94
CA ALA A 91 -0.23 39.93 -7.58
C ALA A 91 -0.11 40.12 -6.06
N MET A 92 0.93 40.88 -5.67
CA MET A 92 0.95 41.84 -4.56
C MET A 92 0.89 41.33 -3.11
N GLY A 93 1.96 41.60 -2.36
CA GLY A 93 1.92 41.55 -0.91
C GLY A 93 3.29 41.38 -0.26
N SER A 94 4.11 42.42 -0.34
CA SER A 94 5.35 42.60 0.42
C SER A 94 5.16 42.23 1.89
N ASP A 95 5.96 41.30 2.43
CA ASP A 95 6.77 41.62 3.62
C ASP A 95 7.83 40.57 3.91
N ALA A 96 8.97 41.08 4.37
CA ALA A 96 10.18 40.34 4.64
C ALA A 96 10.07 39.52 5.93
N ARG A 97 10.54 38.26 5.89
CA ARG A 97 11.40 37.74 6.95
C ARG A 97 12.23 36.54 6.48
N VAL A 98 13.46 36.85 6.12
CA VAL A 98 14.58 35.91 6.13
C VAL A 98 14.86 35.57 7.59
N MET A 99 14.93 34.29 7.95
CA MET A 99 15.67 33.83 9.13
C MET A 99 16.00 32.35 8.97
N GLU A 100 17.28 32.11 8.72
CA GLU A 100 17.98 30.84 8.82
C GLU A 100 17.86 30.23 10.23
N SER A 101 17.93 28.89 10.34
CA SER A 101 18.80 28.20 11.31
C SER A 101 18.55 26.67 11.33
N GLN A 102 19.58 25.93 10.90
CA GLN A 102 20.10 24.64 11.40
C GLN A 102 19.17 23.40 11.45
N VAL A 103 19.41 22.34 10.65
CA VAL A 103 20.38 21.21 10.85
C VAL A 103 20.05 20.32 12.05
N SER A 104 19.57 19.09 11.81
CA SER A 104 20.30 17.81 12.02
C SER A 104 19.36 16.59 12.06
N ILE A 105 19.57 15.70 11.10
CA ILE A 105 19.52 14.22 11.09
C ILE A 105 18.89 13.52 12.32
N SER A 106 17.78 12.81 12.08
CA SER A 106 17.58 11.36 12.32
C SER A 106 16.29 10.90 11.65
#